data_AF-A0A2N3D389-F1
#
_entry.id   AF-A0A2N3D389-F1
#
_cell.length_a   1.000
_cell.length_b   1.000
_cell.length_c   1.000
_cell.angle_alpha   90.00
_cell.angle_beta   90.00
_cell.angle_gamma   90.00
#
_symmetry.space_group_name_H-M   'P 1'
#
loop_
_entity.id
_entity.type
_entity.pdbx_description
1 polymer ?
#
loop_
_entity_poly.entity_id
_entity_poly.type
_entity_poly.pdbx_seq_one_letter_code
_entity_poly.pdbx_strand_id
1 'polypeptide(L)'
;MIAFALFLASTLPVTPGENVRACIRAVPPASGTIGSLENRCDYRVVVFMCVTGPPTRERDTYFDCARGQVGSYDVKPQSSARAIFAGAGGIHIFACRFPDYLPRDVQYHHGRGLRGTCQ
;
A
#
# COMPACT_ATOMS: atom_id res chain seq x y z
N MET A 1 -13.67 11.52 -52.42
CA MET A 1 -13.25 12.30 -51.24
C MET A 1 -13.42 11.41 -50.02
N ILE A 2 -12.33 10.92 -49.42
CA ILE A 2 -12.38 10.09 -48.21
C ILE A 2 -11.55 10.80 -47.15
N ALA A 3 -12.23 11.40 -46.17
CA ALA A 3 -11.59 12.05 -45.03
C ALA A 3 -11.19 10.98 -44.02
N PHE A 4 -9.89 10.75 -43.87
CA PHE A 4 -9.32 9.98 -42.77
C PHE A 4 -9.33 10.85 -41.51
N ALA A 5 -10.23 10.56 -40.58
CA ALA A 5 -10.19 11.13 -39.25
C ALA A 5 -9.11 10.41 -38.44
N LEU A 6 -8.00 11.10 -38.17
CA LEU A 6 -7.02 10.68 -37.16
C LEU A 6 -7.69 10.66 -35.79
N PHE A 7 -7.91 9.47 -35.23
CA PHE A 7 -8.13 9.31 -33.80
C PHE A 7 -6.82 9.58 -33.07
N LEU A 8 -6.60 10.83 -32.68
CA LEU A 8 -5.65 11.19 -31.63
C LEU A 8 -6.17 10.58 -30.32
N ALA A 9 -5.67 9.38 -30.00
CA ALA A 9 -5.78 8.80 -28.67
C ALA A 9 -5.15 9.79 -27.69
N SER A 10 -5.99 10.60 -27.07
CA SER A 10 -5.60 11.58 -26.08
C SER A 10 -5.26 10.80 -24.82
N THR A 11 -3.98 10.45 -24.64
CA THR A 11 -3.48 9.95 -23.37
C THR A 11 -3.59 11.09 -22.37
N LEU A 12 -4.68 11.09 -21.60
CA LEU A 12 -4.87 12.04 -20.51
C LEU A 12 -3.64 11.98 -19.59
N PRO A 13 -3.07 13.13 -19.21
CA PRO A 13 -1.98 13.16 -18.25
C PRO A 13 -2.48 12.58 -16.93
N VAL A 14 -1.88 11.49 -16.48
CA VAL A 14 -2.15 10.89 -15.18
C VAL A 14 -1.78 11.92 -14.12
N THR A 15 -2.78 12.41 -13.40
CA THR A 15 -2.63 13.39 -12.32
C THR A 15 -1.71 12.87 -11.21
N PRO A 16 -0.97 13.76 -10.51
CA PRO A 16 -0.16 13.38 -9.35
C PRO A 16 -1.04 12.67 -8.32
N GLY A 17 -0.71 11.42 -8.03
CA GLY A 17 -1.65 10.46 -7.45
C GLY A 17 -1.88 9.24 -8.34
N GLU A 18 -0.92 8.89 -9.21
CA GLU A 18 -0.76 7.52 -9.70
C GLU A 18 -1.07 6.57 -8.55
N ASN A 19 -2.15 5.80 -8.73
CA ASN A 19 -2.76 5.01 -7.68
C ASN A 19 -1.72 4.01 -7.19
N VAL A 20 -0.94 4.35 -6.16
CA VAL A 20 0.18 3.53 -5.66
C VAL A 20 -0.29 2.12 -5.31
N ARG A 21 -1.59 1.96 -5.01
CA ARG A 21 -2.27 0.68 -4.85
C ARG A 21 -2.16 -0.26 -6.05
N ALA A 22 -1.93 0.25 -7.26
CA ALA A 22 -1.78 -0.55 -8.47
C ALA A 22 -0.42 -1.28 -8.52
N CYS A 23 0.63 -0.69 -7.94
CA CYS A 23 2.00 -1.20 -8.01
C CYS A 23 2.58 -1.67 -6.66
N ILE A 24 1.94 -1.36 -5.53
CA ILE A 24 2.27 -1.93 -4.22
C ILE A 24 1.40 -3.13 -3.90
N ARG A 25 2.02 -4.21 -3.42
CA ARG A 25 1.34 -5.44 -3.05
C ARG A 25 1.84 -5.97 -1.71
N ALA A 26 0.92 -6.47 -0.89
CA ALA A 26 1.28 -7.37 0.19
C ALA A 26 1.49 -8.76 -0.40
N VAL A 27 2.68 -9.31 -0.19
CA VAL A 27 3.04 -10.68 -0.53
C VAL A 27 2.90 -11.51 0.74
N PRO A 28 1.86 -12.36 0.85
CA PRO A 28 1.64 -13.16 2.03
C PRO A 28 2.80 -14.13 2.24
N PRO A 29 3.17 -14.39 3.51
CA PRO A 29 4.23 -15.33 3.82
C PRO A 29 3.84 -16.75 3.43
N ALA A 30 4.84 -17.57 3.09
CA ALA A 30 4.68 -19.02 3.18
C ALA A 30 4.50 -19.40 4.67
N SER A 31 3.60 -20.34 4.96
CA SER A 31 3.17 -20.74 6.31
C SER A 31 4.24 -20.58 7.40
N GLY A 32 3.95 -19.78 8.43
CA GLY A 32 4.83 -19.57 9.60
C GLY A 32 5.95 -18.54 9.44
N THR A 33 6.06 -17.84 8.31
CA THR A 33 7.08 -16.80 8.06
C THR A 33 6.51 -15.38 8.11
N ILE A 34 7.37 -14.36 8.13
CA ILE A 34 6.99 -12.94 8.03
C ILE A 34 6.68 -12.60 6.57
N GLY A 35 5.60 -11.86 6.31
CA GLY A 35 5.22 -11.41 4.97
C GLY A 35 6.14 -10.33 4.41
N SER A 36 5.86 -9.87 3.20
CA SER A 36 6.62 -8.79 2.56
C SER A 36 5.70 -7.80 1.85
N LEU A 37 6.12 -6.55 1.75
CA LEU A 37 5.56 -5.55 0.86
C LEU A 37 6.45 -5.46 -0.38
N GLU A 38 5.88 -5.65 -1.56
CA GLU A 38 6.58 -5.54 -2.84
C GLU A 38 6.20 -4.22 -3.52
N ASN A 39 7.20 -3.44 -3.89
CA ASN A 39 7.07 -2.21 -4.66
C ASN A 39 7.47 -2.45 -6.11
N ARG A 40 6.48 -2.48 -7.00
CA ARG A 40 6.67 -2.57 -8.46
C ARG A 40 6.56 -1.21 -9.16
N CYS A 41 6.45 -0.13 -8.40
CA CYS A 41 6.57 1.21 -8.93
C CYS A 41 8.05 1.49 -9.25
N ASP A 42 8.33 2.36 -10.21
CA ASP A 42 9.68 2.85 -10.54
C ASP A 42 10.16 3.96 -9.58
N TYR A 43 9.31 4.37 -8.64
CA TYR A 43 9.61 5.33 -7.58
C TYR A 43 9.51 4.74 -6.17
N ARG A 44 10.15 5.43 -5.22
CA ARG A 44 10.10 5.10 -3.78
C ARG A 44 8.74 5.45 -3.21
N VAL A 45 8.25 4.62 -2.31
CA VAL A 45 6.97 4.81 -1.63
C VAL A 45 7.09 4.51 -0.14
N VAL A 46 6.32 5.24 0.66
CA VAL A 46 6.11 4.92 2.06
C VAL A 46 4.73 4.29 2.20
N VAL A 47 4.69 3.07 2.74
CA VAL A 47 3.47 2.28 2.92
C VAL A 47 3.12 2.24 4.39
N PHE A 48 1.91 2.69 4.71
CA PHE A 48 1.29 2.53 6.02
C PHE A 48 0.41 1.30 6.00
N MET A 49 0.49 0.48 7.03
CA MET A 49 -0.28 -0.75 7.11
C MET A 49 -0.75 -1.10 8.51
N CYS A 50 -1.85 -1.83 8.55
CA CYS A 50 -2.34 -2.53 9.73
C CYS A 50 -2.98 -3.86 9.32
N VAL A 51 -3.21 -4.74 10.28
CA VAL A 51 -3.78 -6.08 10.12
C VAL A 51 -5.05 -6.24 10.96
N THR A 52 -6.02 -6.98 10.43
CA THR A 52 -7.23 -7.38 11.17
C THR A 52 -7.12 -8.83 11.61
N GLY A 53 -7.46 -9.11 12.87
CA GLY A 53 -7.38 -10.44 13.46
C GLY A 53 -5.96 -11.00 13.49
N PRO A 54 -4.95 -10.29 14.04
CA PRO A 54 -3.63 -10.86 14.23
C PRO A 54 -3.70 -12.06 15.20
N PRO A 55 -2.79 -13.04 15.10
CA PRO A 55 -2.72 -14.15 16.05
C PRO A 55 -2.49 -13.63 17.47
N THR A 56 -3.34 -14.01 18.42
CA THR A 56 -3.28 -13.54 19.83
C THR A 56 -2.04 -14.01 20.61
N ARG A 57 -1.33 -15.04 20.12
CA ARG A 57 -0.16 -15.63 20.78
C ARG A 57 1.17 -15.24 20.17
N GLU A 58 1.17 -14.57 19.02
CA GLU A 58 2.41 -14.14 18.39
C GLU A 58 2.56 -12.64 18.53
N ARG A 59 3.74 -12.22 19.00
CA ARG A 59 4.36 -10.90 18.90
C ARG A 59 3.43 -9.69 19.17
N ASP A 60 3.65 -9.00 20.28
CA ASP A 60 3.13 -7.63 20.58
C ASP A 60 3.53 -6.54 19.57
N THR A 61 4.11 -6.91 18.43
CA THR A 61 4.59 -6.01 17.37
C THR A 61 3.70 -5.99 16.12
N TYR A 62 2.57 -6.70 16.13
CA TYR A 62 1.59 -6.60 15.04
C TYR A 62 0.94 -5.21 15.02
N PHE A 63 0.80 -4.64 13.84
CA PHE A 63 0.04 -3.39 13.64
C PHE A 63 -1.46 -3.69 13.62
N ASP A 64 -2.08 -3.87 14.78
CA ASP A 64 -3.49 -4.24 14.90
C ASP A 64 -4.44 -3.06 14.61
N CYS A 65 -5.20 -3.17 13.52
CA CYS A 65 -6.17 -2.13 13.11
C CYS A 65 -7.23 -1.87 14.20
N ALA A 66 -7.67 -2.89 14.94
CA ALA A 66 -8.71 -2.76 15.96
C ALA A 66 -8.20 -2.03 17.21
N ARG A 67 -6.88 -2.03 17.44
CA ARG A 67 -6.22 -1.29 18.52
C ARG A 67 -5.69 0.08 18.08
N GLY A 68 -5.97 0.49 16.84
CA GLY A 68 -5.44 1.73 16.28
C GLY A 68 -3.92 1.72 16.06
N GLN A 69 -3.30 0.54 16.03
CA GLN A 69 -1.86 0.39 15.81
C GLN A 69 -1.58 0.31 14.30
N VAL A 70 -0.77 1.24 13.80
CA VAL A 70 -0.39 1.34 12.38
C VAL A 70 1.13 1.44 12.29
N GLY A 71 1.70 0.77 11.29
CA GLY A 71 3.12 0.85 11.00
C GLY A 71 3.41 1.41 9.63
N SER A 72 4.62 1.93 9.44
CA SER A 72 5.10 2.48 8.18
C SER A 72 6.33 1.73 7.67
N TYR A 73 6.41 1.56 6.35
CA TYR A 73 7.53 0.94 5.66
C TYR A 73 7.99 1.83 4.51
N ASP A 74 9.28 2.18 4.46
CA ASP A 74 9.91 2.75 3.26
C ASP A 74 10.31 1.60 2.33
N VAL A 75 9.76 1.59 1.11
CA VAL A 75 10.02 0.55 0.11
C VAL A 75 10.63 1.19 -1.14
N LYS A 76 11.89 0.83 -1.41
CA LYS A 76 12.64 1.28 -2.59
C LYS A 76 11.95 0.83 -3.90
N PRO A 77 12.20 1.52 -5.04
CA PRO A 77 11.69 1.09 -6.35
C PRO A 77 12.07 -0.36 -6.67
N GLN A 78 11.17 -1.10 -7.32
CA GLN A 78 11.39 -2.48 -7.80
C GLN A 78 11.99 -3.41 -6.71
N SER A 79 11.53 -3.28 -5.47
CA SER A 79 12.12 -3.94 -4.31
C SER A 79 11.06 -4.44 -3.32
N SER A 80 11.49 -5.14 -2.27
CA SER A 80 10.61 -5.62 -1.22
C SER A 80 11.10 -5.26 0.19
N ALA A 81 10.18 -4.99 1.10
CA ALA A 81 10.45 -4.83 2.53
C ALA A 81 9.72 -5.92 3.33
N ARG A 82 10.40 -6.52 4.32
CA ARG A 82 9.77 -7.50 5.21
C ARG A 82 8.76 -6.81 6.12
N ALA A 83 7.58 -7.39 6.27
CA ALA A 83 6.49 -6.82 7.06
C ALA A 83 5.71 -7.90 7.84
N ILE A 84 5.41 -7.59 9.11
CA ILE A 84 4.91 -8.57 10.08
C ILE A 84 3.38 -8.63 10.01
N PHE A 85 2.86 -9.61 9.27
CA PHE A 85 1.41 -9.83 9.12
C PHE A 85 1.04 -11.30 8.88
N ALA A 86 1.92 -12.22 9.27
CA ALA A 86 1.66 -13.66 9.17
C ALA A 86 0.42 -14.06 9.97
N GLY A 87 -0.43 -14.91 9.39
CA GLY A 87 -1.65 -15.38 10.06
C GLY A 87 -2.71 -14.30 10.30
N ALA A 88 -2.55 -13.09 9.76
CA ALA A 88 -3.60 -12.07 9.81
C ALA A 88 -4.82 -12.48 8.98
N GLY A 89 -6.03 -12.23 9.51
CA GLY A 89 -7.28 -12.42 8.77
C GLY A 89 -7.49 -11.42 7.63
N GLY A 90 -6.78 -10.29 7.66
CA GLY A 90 -6.79 -9.29 6.60
C GLY A 90 -5.67 -8.27 6.74
N ILE A 91 -5.22 -7.71 5.61
CA ILE A 91 -4.13 -6.73 5.54
C ILE A 91 -4.68 -5.48 4.84
N HIS A 92 -4.46 -4.32 5.46
CA HIS A 92 -4.89 -3.04 4.91
C HIS A 92 -3.68 -2.14 4.70
N ILE A 93 -3.60 -1.56 3.49
CA ILE A 93 -2.48 -0.71 3.08
C ILE A 93 -2.97 0.66 2.61
N PHE A 94 -2.17 1.68 2.90
CA PHE A 94 -2.22 3.01 2.33
C PHE A 94 -0.79 3.40 1.96
N ALA A 95 -0.58 4.01 0.81
CA ALA A 95 0.78 4.26 0.32
C ALA A 95 0.89 5.65 -0.31
N CYS A 96 1.99 6.33 0.01
CA CYS A 96 2.33 7.65 -0.52
C CYS A 96 3.64 7.58 -1.30
N ARG A 97 3.71 8.34 -2.39
CA ARG A 97 4.92 8.50 -3.19
C ARG A 97 5.90 9.42 -2.47
N PHE A 98 7.19 9.08 -2.45
CA PHE A 98 8.24 9.98 -1.98
C PHE A 98 8.55 11.03 -3.07
N PRO A 99 8.81 12.32 -2.75
CA PRO A 99 9.02 12.91 -1.41
C PRO A 99 7.75 13.40 -0.70
N ASP A 100 6.58 13.36 -1.33
CA ASP A 100 5.29 13.76 -0.74
C ASP A 100 4.68 12.60 0.09
N TYR A 101 5.48 12.11 1.05
CA TYR A 101 5.25 10.84 1.75
C TYR A 101 4.73 11.00 3.17
N LEU A 102 4.57 12.23 3.68
CA LEU A 102 4.12 12.46 5.06
C LEU A 102 2.60 12.26 5.06
N PRO A 103 2.08 11.10 5.50
CA PRO A 103 0.66 10.96 5.49
C PRO A 103 0.09 11.83 6.62
N ARG A 104 -1.06 12.42 6.35
CA ARG A 104 -1.85 13.13 7.35
C ARG A 104 -3.17 12.42 7.56
N ASP A 105 -3.64 12.50 8.79
CA ASP A 105 -4.97 12.04 9.22
C ASP A 105 -5.27 10.60 8.79
N VAL A 106 -4.29 9.71 8.93
CA VAL A 106 -4.45 8.30 8.58
C VAL A 106 -5.43 7.64 9.54
N GLN A 107 -6.54 7.17 9.01
CA GLN A 107 -7.57 6.48 9.75
C GLN A 107 -7.86 5.12 9.10
N TYR A 108 -8.14 4.14 9.96
CA TYR A 108 -8.66 2.86 9.51
C TYR A 108 -10.17 2.95 9.28
N HIS A 109 -10.60 2.51 8.11
CA HIS A 109 -12.02 2.36 7.77
C HIS A 109 -12.30 0.89 7.47
N HIS A 110 -13.10 0.26 8.32
CA HIS A 110 -13.47 -1.13 8.14
C HIS A 110 -14.09 -1.38 6.76
N GLY A 111 -13.67 -2.46 6.09
CA GLY A 111 -14.06 -2.80 4.71
C GLY A 111 -13.48 -1.89 3.62
N ARG A 112 -12.84 -0.77 3.96
CA ARG A 112 -12.26 0.20 3.00
C ARG A 112 -10.74 0.36 3.13
N GLY A 113 -10.16 -0.17 4.21
CA GLY A 113 -8.74 -0.11 4.53
C GLY A 113 -8.34 1.22 5.14
N LEU A 114 -7.06 1.57 5.00
CA LEU A 114 -6.52 2.83 5.49
C LEU A 114 -6.88 3.97 4.52
N ARG A 115 -7.30 5.11 5.08
CA ARG A 115 -7.52 6.38 4.36
C ARG A 115 -6.69 7.47 5.00
N GLY A 116 -6.23 8.40 4.19
CA GLY A 116 -5.48 9.57 4.60
C GLY A 116 -5.10 10.36 3.35
N THR A 117 -4.36 11.45 3.53
CA THR A 117 -3.85 12.26 2.43
C THR A 117 -2.32 12.21 2.41
N CYS A 118 -1.74 12.07 1.22
CA CYS A 118 -0.31 12.25 1.02
C CYS A 118 -0.01 13.73 0.81
N GLN A 119 1.00 14.25 1.50
CA GLN A 119 1.45 15.64 1.44
C GLN A 119 2.98 15.69 1.43
#